data_AF-A0A6N8YZ17-F1
#
_entry.id   AF-A0A6N8YZ17-F1
#
_cell.length_a   1.000
_cell.length_b   1.000
_cell.length_c   1.000
_cell.angle_alpha   90.00
_cell.angle_beta   90.00
_cell.angle_gamma   90.00
#
_symmetry.space_group_name_H-M   'P 1'
#
loop_
_entity.id
_entity.type
_entity.pdbx_description
1 polymer ?
#
loop_
_entity_poly.entity_id
_entity_poly.type
_entity_poly.pdbx_seq_one_letter_code
_entity_poly.pdbx_strand_id
1 'polypeptide(L)'
;MSLSREIETSREKQVITDGLVPAGTTIGGEVGTFYVDFTLWSGDGTRSLDLNGLVDTGASYTMVPAPLLDDLGVAREESLMFRLADGSTREYDTGLVVIDLEGRSKSVYVVFGPENRILLGAMALEAFALAADAKNHRLVPADLTL
;
A
#
# COMPACT_ATOMS: atom_id res chain seq x y z
N MET A 1 -48.88 14.13 -9.26
CA MET A 1 -49.49 12.92 -8.66
C MET A 1 -48.52 11.77 -8.82
N SER A 2 -48.37 11.02 -7.74
CA SER A 2 -47.31 10.07 -7.41
C SER A 2 -47.48 8.67 -8.04
N LEU A 3 -46.45 7.85 -7.83
CA LEU A 3 -46.32 6.38 -7.88
C LEU A 3 -45.96 5.74 -9.23
N SER A 4 -45.13 4.69 -9.35
CA SER A 4 -44.16 3.97 -8.48
C SER A 4 -43.67 2.73 -9.27
N ARG A 5 -42.41 2.30 -9.04
CA ARG A 5 -41.84 0.92 -9.15
C ARG A 5 -41.64 0.26 -10.53
N GLU A 6 -40.39 -0.01 -10.93
CA GLU A 6 -39.58 -1.25 -10.74
C GLU A 6 -39.98 -2.42 -11.66
N ILE A 7 -39.02 -2.94 -12.43
CA ILE A 7 -38.56 -4.35 -12.39
C ILE A 7 -37.28 -4.50 -13.25
N GLU A 8 -36.35 -5.20 -12.62
CA GLU A 8 -35.01 -5.64 -12.99
C GLU A 8 -35.02 -6.96 -13.78
N THR A 9 -33.97 -7.25 -14.57
CA THR A 9 -33.26 -8.55 -14.73
C THR A 9 -32.39 -8.51 -15.99
N SER A 10 -31.07 -8.35 -15.85
CA SER A 10 -30.03 -9.38 -15.62
C SER A 10 -29.66 -10.20 -16.85
N ARG A 11 -28.47 -9.94 -17.40
CA ARG A 11 -27.58 -10.97 -17.99
C ARG A 11 -26.14 -10.65 -17.63
N GLU A 12 -25.67 -11.42 -16.65
CA GLU A 12 -24.34 -11.49 -16.07
C GLU A 12 -23.32 -12.01 -17.10
N LYS A 13 -22.17 -11.32 -17.21
CA LYS A 13 -21.06 -11.74 -18.08
C LYS A 13 -20.04 -12.48 -17.21
N GLN A 14 -19.99 -13.79 -17.39
CA GLN A 14 -19.11 -14.73 -16.73
C GLN A 14 -17.63 -14.42 -17.02
N VAL A 15 -16.83 -14.23 -15.96
CA VAL A 15 -15.36 -14.11 -16.04
C VAL A 15 -14.77 -15.38 -15.43
N ILE A 16 -13.92 -16.05 -16.22
CA ILE A 16 -13.22 -17.28 -15.86
C ILE A 16 -12.03 -16.91 -14.97
N THR A 17 -12.03 -17.37 -13.72
CA THR A 17 -10.85 -17.33 -12.85
C THR A 17 -10.15 -18.68 -12.93
N ASP A 18 -8.98 -18.74 -13.57
CA ASP A 18 -8.06 -19.87 -13.42
C ASP A 18 -7.45 -19.82 -12.02
N GLY A 19 -7.65 -20.90 -11.28
CA GLY A 19 -7.25 -21.02 -9.89
C GLY A 19 -5.77 -21.36 -9.70
N LEU A 20 -5.25 -20.93 -8.55
CA LEU A 20 -4.31 -21.72 -7.76
C LEU A 20 -4.41 -21.28 -6.30
N VAL A 21 -4.98 -22.13 -5.46
CA VAL A 21 -4.86 -22.03 -3.99
C VAL A 21 -3.97 -23.18 -3.54
N PRO A 22 -2.82 -22.94 -2.89
CA PRO A 22 -2.17 -23.94 -2.07
C PRO A 22 -2.40 -23.70 -0.57
N ALA A 23 -2.43 -24.81 0.15
CA ALA A 23 -2.93 -24.99 1.49
C ALA A 23 -2.03 -24.42 2.61
N GLY A 24 -2.68 -23.80 3.59
CA GLY A 24 -2.14 -23.50 4.92
C GLY A 24 -3.26 -22.94 5.78
N THR A 25 -3.62 -23.63 6.84
CA THR A 25 -4.69 -23.25 7.78
C THR A 25 -4.49 -21.83 8.32
N THR A 26 -5.29 -20.86 7.86
CA THR A 26 -5.37 -19.54 8.46
C THR A 26 -6.35 -19.59 9.64
N ILE A 27 -5.83 -19.69 10.87
CA ILE A 27 -6.52 -19.13 12.03
C ILE A 27 -5.81 -17.83 12.38
N GLY A 28 -6.16 -16.79 11.65
CA GLY A 28 -5.79 -15.40 11.89
C GLY A 28 -6.88 -14.58 11.23
N GLY A 29 -7.66 -13.84 12.02
CA GLY A 29 -8.88 -13.18 11.55
C GLY A 29 -8.65 -12.40 10.26
N GLU A 30 -9.67 -12.35 9.40
CA GLU A 30 -9.68 -11.51 8.20
C GLU A 30 -9.25 -10.08 8.56
N VAL A 31 -7.98 -9.76 8.33
CA VAL A 31 -7.50 -8.39 8.35
C VAL A 31 -8.02 -7.81 7.05
N GLY A 32 -9.09 -7.01 7.12
CA GLY A 32 -9.62 -6.31 5.96
C GLY A 32 -8.49 -5.53 5.28
N THR A 33 -8.12 -5.94 4.07
CA THR A 33 -7.15 -5.21 3.25
C THR A 33 -7.85 -3.99 2.67
N PHE A 34 -7.32 -2.80 2.95
CA PHE A 34 -7.82 -1.57 2.34
C PHE A 34 -6.67 -0.76 1.77
N TYR A 35 -7.04 0.11 0.84
CA TYR A 35 -6.12 0.96 0.12
C TYR A 35 -6.33 2.41 0.55
N VAL A 36 -5.26 3.18 0.50
CA VAL A 36 -5.28 4.62 0.76
C VAL A 36 -4.60 5.35 -0.38
N ASP A 37 -5.12 6.53 -0.68
CA ASP A 37 -4.49 7.46 -1.61
C ASP A 37 -3.41 8.26 -0.86
N PHE A 38 -2.24 8.38 -1.48
CA PHE A 38 -1.15 9.22 -1.02
C PHE A 38 -0.34 9.71 -2.21
N THR A 39 0.37 10.81 -2.03
CA THR A 39 1.24 11.36 -3.06
C THR A 39 2.69 11.12 -2.64
N LEU A 40 3.51 10.61 -3.55
CA LEU A 40 4.96 10.65 -3.41
C LEU A 40 5.50 11.90 -4.09
N TRP A 41 6.45 12.54 -3.44
CA TRP A 41 7.27 13.58 -4.05
C TRP A 41 8.71 13.10 -4.17
N SER A 42 9.37 13.52 -5.25
CA SER A 42 10.81 13.38 -5.40
C SER A 42 11.54 14.06 -4.24
N GLY A 43 12.74 13.61 -3.89
CA GLY A 43 13.51 14.16 -2.76
C GLY A 43 13.79 15.66 -2.87
N ASP A 44 13.79 16.23 -4.08
CA ASP A 44 13.92 17.67 -4.34
C ASP A 44 12.57 18.42 -4.34
N GLY A 45 11.44 17.72 -4.19
CA GLY A 45 10.08 18.26 -4.17
C GLY A 45 9.56 18.76 -5.52
N THR A 46 10.24 18.49 -6.64
CA THR A 46 9.88 19.05 -7.96
C THR A 46 8.91 18.20 -8.75
N ARG A 47 8.83 16.90 -8.46
CA ARG A 47 7.96 15.94 -9.14
C ARG A 47 7.10 15.22 -8.10
N SER A 48 5.91 14.83 -8.53
CA SER A 48 5.00 14.03 -7.71
C SER A 48 4.34 12.90 -8.48
N LEU A 49 3.88 11.91 -7.73
CA LEU A 49 3.13 10.76 -8.23
C LEU A 49 2.03 10.41 -7.23
N ASP A 50 0.78 10.48 -7.68
CA ASP A 50 -0.38 10.04 -6.90
C ASP A 50 -0.51 8.52 -6.99
N LEU A 51 -0.59 7.87 -5.83
CA LEU A 51 -0.62 6.42 -5.69
C LEU A 51 -1.81 5.99 -4.85
N ASN A 52 -2.33 4.80 -5.16
CA ASN A 52 -3.26 4.07 -4.32
C ASN A 52 -2.54 2.80 -3.83
N GLY A 53 -2.22 2.75 -2.53
CA GLY A 53 -1.41 1.66 -1.95
C GLY A 53 -2.16 0.86 -0.92
N LEU A 54 -1.88 -0.44 -0.88
CA LEU A 54 -2.39 -1.34 0.15
C LEU A 54 -1.76 -0.97 1.49
N VAL A 55 -2.57 -0.75 2.52
CA VAL A 55 -2.09 -0.60 3.89
C VAL A 55 -1.64 -1.96 4.39
N ASP A 56 -0.33 -2.13 4.60
CA ASP A 56 0.27 -3.40 5.01
C ASP A 56 1.17 -3.20 6.22
N THR A 57 0.62 -3.42 7.41
CA THR A 57 1.37 -3.34 8.68
C THR A 57 2.41 -4.45 8.84
N GLY A 58 2.38 -5.49 7.99
CA GLY A 58 3.39 -6.54 7.94
C GLY A 58 4.61 -6.18 7.09
N ALA A 59 4.49 -5.18 6.21
CA ALA A 59 5.61 -4.62 5.46
C ALA A 59 6.31 -3.53 6.29
N SER A 60 7.61 -3.68 6.54
CA SER A 60 8.36 -2.69 7.33
C SER A 60 8.47 -1.33 6.62
N TYR A 61 8.53 -1.32 5.29
CA TYR A 61 8.69 -0.13 4.46
C TYR A 61 7.56 -0.02 3.44
N THR A 62 7.31 1.20 2.99
CA THR A 62 6.54 1.46 1.77
C THR A 62 7.29 0.87 0.58
N MET A 63 6.59 0.15 -0.29
CA MET A 63 7.15 -0.47 -1.49
C MET A 63 6.39 0.03 -2.71
N VAL A 64 7.14 0.50 -3.71
CA VAL A 64 6.59 1.02 -4.97
C VAL A 64 7.36 0.39 -6.13
N PRO A 65 6.69 0.05 -7.26
CA PRO A 65 7.38 -0.42 -8.45
C PRO A 65 8.58 0.44 -8.81
N ALA A 66 9.74 -0.21 -9.00
CA ALA A 66 10.98 0.48 -9.34
C ALA A 66 10.85 1.45 -10.53
N PRO A 67 10.17 1.10 -11.64
CA PRO A 67 10.00 2.03 -12.76
C PRO A 67 9.28 3.34 -12.39
N LEU A 68 8.31 3.28 -11.46
CA LEU A 68 7.59 4.48 -11.01
C LEU A 68 8.47 5.41 -10.18
N LEU A 69 9.34 4.84 -9.34
CA LEU A 69 10.30 5.61 -8.56
C LEU A 69 11.43 6.18 -9.43
N ASP A 70 11.87 5.42 -10.43
CA ASP A 70 12.86 5.87 -11.42
C ASP A 70 12.28 7.04 -12.26
N ASP A 71 11.03 6.95 -12.73
CA ASP A 71 10.33 8.02 -13.46
C ASP A 71 10.11 9.27 -12.58
N LEU A 72 9.76 9.06 -11.31
CA LEU A 72 9.66 10.13 -10.31
C LEU A 72 11.02 10.79 -10.04
N GLY A 73 12.14 10.14 -10.38
CA GLY A 73 13.49 10.66 -10.20
C GLY A 73 14.06 10.43 -8.79
N VAL A 74 13.58 9.39 -8.10
CA VAL A 74 14.07 9.03 -6.76
C VAL A 74 15.45 8.39 -6.88
N ALA A 75 16.41 8.86 -6.11
CA ALA A 75 17.75 8.27 -6.06
C ALA A 75 17.74 6.99 -5.21
N ARG A 76 18.47 5.97 -5.68
CA ARG A 76 18.79 4.77 -4.89
C ARG A 76 19.93 5.13 -3.93
N GLU A 77 19.68 5.00 -2.63
CA GLU A 77 20.62 5.41 -1.58
C GLU A 77 21.28 4.20 -0.91
N GLU A 78 20.50 3.14 -0.63
CA GLU A 78 20.98 1.94 0.06
C GLU A 78 20.34 0.67 -0.51
N SER A 79 21.03 -0.46 -0.47
CA SER A 79 20.46 -1.78 -0.75
C SER A 79 20.36 -2.57 0.56
N LEU A 80 19.15 -3.07 0.87
CA LEU A 80 18.87 -3.77 2.12
C LEU A 80 18.28 -5.16 1.85
N MET A 81 18.57 -6.11 2.75
CA MET A 81 18.01 -7.46 2.72
C MET A 81 16.66 -7.50 3.44
N PHE A 82 15.60 -7.91 2.72
CA PHE A 82 14.24 -8.05 3.25
C PHE A 82 13.82 -9.51 3.31
N ARG A 83 13.20 -9.91 4.42
CA ARG A 83 12.47 -11.18 4.50
C ARG A 83 11.04 -10.96 4.00
N LEU A 84 10.63 -11.76 3.03
CA LEU A 84 9.30 -11.70 2.43
C LEU A 84 8.31 -12.62 3.15
N ALA A 85 7.02 -12.46 2.84
CA ALA A 85 5.94 -13.25 3.43
C ALA A 85 6.06 -14.76 3.14
N ASP A 86 6.71 -15.14 2.03
CA ASP A 86 7.00 -16.54 1.68
C ASP A 86 8.24 -17.10 2.42
N GLY A 87 8.86 -16.30 3.29
CA GLY A 87 10.05 -16.66 4.05
C GLY A 87 11.37 -16.51 3.27
N SER A 88 11.32 -16.18 1.98
CA SER A 88 12.52 -15.90 1.20
C SER A 88 13.17 -14.58 1.63
N THR A 89 14.47 -14.45 1.38
CA THR A 89 15.21 -13.19 1.56
C THR A 89 15.57 -12.64 0.20
N ARG A 90 15.33 -11.34 -0.02
CA ARG A 90 15.72 -10.63 -1.24
C ARG A 90 16.34 -9.29 -0.90
N GLU A 91 17.32 -8.90 -1.70
CA GLU A 91 17.88 -7.56 -1.66
C GLU A 91 17.02 -6.62 -2.50
N TYR A 92 16.72 -5.44 -1.96
CA TYR A 92 16.06 -4.36 -2.68
C TYR A 92 16.78 -3.05 -2.43
N ASP A 93 16.84 -2.21 -3.46
CA ASP A 93 17.26 -0.83 -3.31
C ASP A 93 16.20 -0.02 -2.58
N THR A 94 16.65 1.01 -1.91
CA THR A 94 15.85 1.96 -1.15
C THR A 94 16.26 3.39 -1.49
N GLY A 95 15.37 4.35 -1.28
CA GLY A 95 15.64 5.76 -1.50
C GLY A 95 14.74 6.64 -0.64
N LEU A 96 15.11 7.91 -0.50
CA LEU A 96 14.35 8.86 0.30
C LEU A 96 13.28 9.56 -0.56
N VAL A 97 12.05 9.61 -0.05
CA VAL A 97 10.91 10.33 -0.65
C VAL A 97 10.19 11.14 0.41
N VAL A 98 9.35 12.09 -0.04
CA VAL A 98 8.33 12.69 0.83
C VAL A 98 6.99 12.04 0.49
N ILE A 99 6.32 11.48 1.49
CA ILE A 99 4.93 11.07 1.39
C ILE A 99 4.06 12.24 1.84
N ASP A 100 3.04 12.55 1.05
CA ASP A 100 1.88 13.34 1.46
C ASP A 100 0.68 12.42 1.68
N LEU A 101 0.15 12.45 2.90
CA LEU A 101 -0.96 11.62 3.34
C LEU A 101 -1.86 12.43 4.27
N GLU A 102 -3.15 12.51 3.96
CA GLU A 102 -4.14 13.28 4.72
C GLU A 102 -3.71 14.74 5.01
N GLY A 103 -3.09 15.39 4.02
CA GLY A 103 -2.63 16.78 4.12
C GLY A 103 -1.40 16.99 5.02
N ARG A 104 -0.71 15.91 5.41
CA ARG A 104 0.55 15.95 6.16
C ARG A 104 1.67 15.39 5.30
N SER A 105 2.88 15.91 5.49
CA SER A 105 4.07 15.50 4.74
C SER A 105 5.13 14.89 5.66
N LYS A 106 5.72 13.76 5.28
CA LYS A 106 6.83 13.11 6.00
C LYS A 106 7.87 12.55 5.04
N SER A 107 9.14 12.78 5.33
CA SER A 107 10.25 12.11 4.66
C SER A 107 10.40 10.69 5.19
N VAL A 108 10.40 9.70 4.30
CA VAL A 108 10.56 8.28 4.63
C VAL A 108 11.39 7.58 3.56
N TYR A 109 11.94 6.43 3.91
CA TYR A 109 12.53 5.54 2.91
C TYR A 109 11.44 4.74 2.19
N VAL A 110 11.60 4.58 0.88
CA VAL A 110 10.79 3.72 0.03
C VAL A 110 11.64 2.61 -0.57
N VAL A 111 11.05 1.44 -0.77
CA VAL A 111 11.68 0.28 -1.41
C VAL A 111 11.32 0.24 -2.89
N PHE A 112 12.32 0.06 -3.74
CA PHE A 112 12.17 -0.18 -5.18
C PHE A 112 11.73 -1.64 -5.42
N GLY A 113 10.42 -1.85 -5.46
CA GLY A 113 9.79 -3.16 -5.54
C GLY A 113 9.43 -3.64 -6.96
N PRO A 114 8.83 -4.83 -7.08
CA PRO A 114 8.30 -5.37 -8.33
C PRO A 114 7.02 -4.62 -8.78
N GLU A 115 6.66 -4.77 -10.05
CA GLU A 115 5.57 -4.01 -10.69
C GLU A 115 4.15 -4.31 -10.17
N ASN A 116 3.96 -5.40 -9.45
CA ASN A 116 2.62 -5.92 -9.15
C ASN A 116 1.94 -5.31 -7.92
N ARG A 117 2.65 -4.54 -7.08
CA ARG A 117 2.14 -4.08 -5.79
C ARG A 117 2.71 -2.74 -5.34
N ILE A 118 1.82 -1.90 -4.80
CA ILE A 118 2.15 -0.70 -4.03
C ILE A 118 1.69 -0.94 -2.60
N LEU A 119 2.61 -0.81 -1.63
CA LEU A 119 2.36 -1.02 -0.22
C LEU A 119 2.66 0.26 0.56
N LEU A 120 1.80 0.63 1.50
CA LEU A 120 2.07 1.59 2.56
C LEU A 120 2.44 0.83 3.83
N GLY A 121 3.73 0.82 4.15
CA GLY A 121 4.29 0.00 5.23
C GLY A 121 4.32 0.69 6.60
N ALA A 122 4.75 -0.07 7.60
CA ALA A 122 4.79 0.33 9.01
C ALA A 122 5.60 1.62 9.25
N MET A 123 6.79 1.77 8.67
CA MET A 123 7.62 2.97 8.86
C MET A 123 6.87 4.26 8.48
N ALA A 124 6.15 4.25 7.36
CA ALA A 124 5.37 5.41 6.95
C ALA A 124 4.21 5.65 7.93
N LEU A 125 3.44 4.61 8.25
CA LEU A 125 2.33 4.72 9.21
C LEU A 125 2.78 5.29 10.57
N GLU A 126 3.92 4.82 11.09
CA GLU A 126 4.53 5.30 12.33
C GLU A 126 5.00 6.76 12.22
N ALA A 127 5.65 7.14 11.11
CA ALA A 127 6.07 8.52 10.86
C ALA A 127 4.88 9.51 10.86
N PHE A 128 3.70 9.03 10.48
CA PHE A 128 2.44 9.78 10.53
C PHE A 128 1.66 9.62 11.83
N ALA A 129 2.14 8.84 12.80
CA ALA A 129 1.40 8.48 14.01
C ALA A 129 0.00 7.90 13.69
N LEU A 130 -0.06 7.02 12.69
CA LEU A 130 -1.27 6.37 12.21
C LEU A 130 -1.23 4.86 12.45
N ALA A 131 -2.41 4.30 12.67
CA ALA A 131 -2.66 2.86 12.73
C ALA A 131 -3.76 2.47 11.72
N ALA A 132 -3.76 1.20 11.32
CA ALA A 132 -4.75 0.65 10.42
C ALA A 132 -6.02 0.19 11.18
N ASP A 133 -7.17 0.79 10.87
CA ASP A 133 -8.48 0.27 11.26
C ASP A 133 -9.01 -0.61 10.12
N ALA A 134 -8.48 -1.84 10.05
CA ALA A 134 -8.79 -2.81 8.99
C ALA A 134 -10.28 -3.19 8.92
N LYS A 135 -11.01 -3.06 10.03
CA LYS A 135 -12.45 -3.35 10.06
C LYS A 135 -13.26 -2.27 9.35
N ASN A 136 -12.88 -1.00 9.52
CA ASN A 136 -13.58 0.14 8.93
C ASN A 136 -12.87 0.71 7.68
N HIS A 137 -11.80 0.06 7.22
CA HIS A 137 -11.02 0.43 6.04
C HIS A 137 -10.53 1.87 6.05
N ARG A 138 -9.92 2.29 7.16
CA ARG A 138 -9.40 3.66 7.31
C ARG A 138 -8.13 3.70 8.16
N LEU A 139 -7.40 4.80 8.03
CA LEU A 139 -6.34 5.14 8.98
C LEU A 139 -6.95 5.88 10.18
N VAL A 140 -6.41 5.60 11.36
CA VAL A 140 -6.79 6.25 12.61
C VAL A 140 -5.53 6.69 13.36
N PRO A 141 -5.62 7.66 14.28
CA PRO A 141 -4.49 7.98 15.14
C PRO A 141 -3.98 6.74 15.87
N ALA A 142 -2.66 6.54 15.86
CA ALA A 142 -2.01 5.49 16.63
C ALA A 142 -1.98 5.85 18.13
N ASP A 143 -2.03 4.83 18.98
CA ASP A 143 -1.68 4.96 20.39
C ASP A 143 -0.15 4.88 20.51
N LEU A 144 0.49 5.97 20.93
CA LEU A 144 1.94 6.09 20.97
C LEU A 144 2.46 5.95 22.41
N THR A 145 3.43 5.07 22.59
CA THR A 145 4.09 4.81 23.88
C THR A 145 5.61 4.88 23.73
N LEU A 146 6.32 5.28 24.79
CA LEU A 146 7.79 5.31 24.88
C LEU A 146 8.31 4.25 25.84
#